data_AF-A0A0Q9CTK2-F1
#
_entry.id   AF-A0A0Q9CTK2-F1
#
_cell.length_a   1.000
_cell.length_b   1.000
_cell.length_c   1.000
_cell.angle_alpha   90.00
_cell.angle_beta   90.00
_cell.angle_gamma   90.00
#
_symmetry.space_group_name_H-M   'P 1'
#
loop_
_entity.id
_entity.type
_entity.pdbx_description
1 polymer ?
#
loop_
_entity_poly.entity_id
_entity_poly.type
_entity_poly.pdbx_seq_one_letter_code
_entity_poly.pdbx_strand_id
1 'polypeptide(L)'
;MVGDGRSTGSPGAPWGPPWRGERPGPTGPWSWSHDGSEGGPSDGPTDPVDLTGPFDHRRPRLFLAIVTALVAVLGTLGAAHGQPDAEPLDALALALVLVSPMVLATIPRRHVLATTLSLAATGAYLLLGYPWGPVLVPTVAVLAAVMLAGPAAHGRVVAWSGVVVLAGITTTAATLRGGPPTVALLGGLAWTTVALLAAGGARGRVARMAAVRAARREHEVNAVTAERLRIARELHDVLAHSLSAINVQAGVGLHLLDRDPEQARAALAAIRATSRESLDEVRTVLGIVRAEGGEVPRSPAWDLGALPRLVGSVPGVAVGLTVEDAAHDAAPRLAGIVYRVVQESLTNVQRHAVGATRTTVEVRVVGTGDASAPTPRTGLPRSLVVTVSDDGAAPADRPADPSRSGGHDDRLDAEGYGLRGMRERVTDAGGTLTAGPGPRGGFLVEARLPWEARGAVGPDEDPTTDRTPADQENP
;
A
#
# COMPACT_ATOMS: atom_id res chain seq x y z
N MET A 1 -59.98 39.74 -51.97
CA MET A 1 -60.89 38.67 -51.49
C MET A 1 -60.07 37.40 -51.31
N VAL A 2 -60.44 36.58 -50.32
CA VAL A 2 -59.73 35.35 -49.94
C VAL A 2 -60.33 34.15 -50.68
N GLY A 3 -59.52 33.12 -50.94
CA GLY A 3 -60.00 31.77 -51.19
C GLY A 3 -58.92 30.74 -50.90
N ASP A 4 -59.24 29.70 -50.12
CA ASP A 4 -58.73 28.33 -50.33
C ASP A 4 -59.45 27.31 -49.42
N GLY A 5 -59.53 26.04 -49.85
CA GLY A 5 -60.16 24.94 -49.10
C GLY A 5 -60.65 23.80 -50.00
N ARG A 6 -59.80 22.80 -50.33
CA ARG A 6 -59.55 21.53 -49.61
C ARG A 6 -60.65 20.47 -49.71
N SER A 7 -60.24 19.23 -50.03
CA SER A 7 -61.11 18.05 -50.16
C SER A 7 -60.53 16.81 -49.44
N THR A 8 -61.43 16.01 -48.82
CA THR A 8 -61.42 14.52 -48.68
C THR A 8 -60.19 13.79 -48.09
N GLY A 9 -60.32 12.77 -47.23
CA GLY A 9 -61.51 12.06 -46.73
C GLY A 9 -61.18 11.00 -45.65
N SER A 10 -62.21 10.30 -45.16
CA SER A 10 -62.19 9.23 -44.13
C SER A 10 -62.31 7.83 -44.78
N PRO A 11 -62.12 6.66 -44.11
CA PRO A 11 -63.03 6.17 -43.05
C PRO A 11 -62.47 5.22 -41.96
N GLY A 12 -63.27 4.95 -40.90
CA GLY A 12 -63.43 3.59 -40.34
C GLY A 12 -62.78 3.25 -38.99
N ALA A 13 -63.50 3.47 -37.88
CA ALA A 13 -63.22 2.89 -36.55
C ALA A 13 -63.86 1.47 -36.41
N PRO A 14 -63.88 0.72 -35.25
CA PRO A 14 -64.51 1.20 -34.00
C PRO A 14 -64.17 0.53 -32.61
N TRP A 15 -64.73 1.13 -31.54
CA TRP A 15 -65.06 0.61 -30.18
C TRP A 15 -63.97 0.24 -29.13
N GLY A 16 -64.13 0.86 -27.95
CA GLY A 16 -63.90 0.31 -26.59
C GLY A 16 -65.07 0.79 -25.70
N PRO A 17 -64.96 0.95 -24.37
CA PRO A 17 -64.02 0.41 -23.37
C PRO A 17 -64.82 -0.52 -22.39
N PRO A 18 -64.99 -0.29 -21.06
CA PRO A 18 -64.06 -0.02 -19.96
C PRO A 18 -64.16 -1.00 -18.75
N TRP A 19 -63.04 -1.33 -18.08
CA TRP A 19 -63.06 -1.78 -16.66
C TRP A 19 -61.85 -1.23 -15.86
N ARG A 20 -62.07 -0.97 -14.57
CA ARG A 20 -61.03 -0.64 -13.57
C ARG A 20 -60.58 -1.92 -12.87
N GLY A 21 -59.33 -1.97 -12.39
CA GLY A 21 -58.93 -2.93 -11.36
C GLY A 21 -57.47 -3.39 -11.46
N GLU A 22 -56.69 -3.01 -10.45
CA GLU A 22 -55.54 -3.75 -9.90
C GLU A 22 -54.33 -4.10 -10.80
N ARG A 23 -53.15 -3.62 -10.38
CA ARG A 23 -51.84 -4.04 -10.89
C ARG A 23 -51.23 -5.08 -9.93
N PRO A 24 -50.76 -6.25 -10.40
CA PRO A 24 -49.72 -7.02 -9.72
C PRO A 24 -48.37 -6.30 -9.88
N GLY A 25 -47.52 -6.35 -8.85
CA GLY A 25 -46.21 -5.69 -8.85
C GLY A 25 -45.14 -6.39 -9.71
N PRO A 26 -44.03 -5.71 -10.05
CA PRO A 26 -42.96 -6.29 -10.84
C PRO A 26 -41.96 -7.07 -9.98
N THR A 27 -41.79 -8.35 -10.26
CA THR A 27 -40.62 -9.13 -9.83
C THR A 27 -39.89 -9.66 -11.07
N GLY A 28 -38.83 -8.95 -11.48
CA GLY A 28 -37.94 -9.35 -12.56
C GLY A 28 -36.55 -8.72 -12.36
N PRO A 29 -35.43 -9.41 -12.66
CA PRO A 29 -34.17 -9.15 -11.95
C PRO A 29 -33.31 -7.99 -12.48
N TRP A 30 -33.81 -7.24 -13.47
CA TRP A 30 -33.00 -6.25 -14.21
C TRP A 30 -33.81 -5.01 -14.57
N SER A 31 -33.76 -3.99 -13.70
CA SER A 31 -34.21 -2.63 -14.01
C SER A 31 -33.22 -1.62 -13.46
N TRP A 32 -32.53 -0.90 -14.35
CA TRP A 32 -31.71 0.25 -13.98
C TRP A 32 -32.61 1.40 -13.51
N SER A 33 -32.68 1.63 -12.19
CA SER A 33 -33.32 2.80 -11.62
C SER A 33 -32.39 4.00 -11.71
N HIS A 34 -32.60 4.86 -12.71
CA HIS A 34 -32.27 6.27 -12.56
C HIS A 34 -33.26 6.85 -11.53
N ASP A 35 -32.86 6.89 -10.26
CA ASP A 35 -33.61 7.62 -9.24
C ASP A 35 -32.69 8.66 -8.58
N GLY A 36 -33.11 9.91 -8.73
CA GLY A 36 -32.40 11.07 -8.20
C GLY A 36 -32.81 11.32 -6.77
N SER A 37 -32.26 10.55 -5.83
CA SER A 37 -32.31 10.86 -4.40
C SER A 37 -30.95 11.36 -3.93
N GLU A 38 -30.95 12.44 -3.14
CA GLU A 38 -29.76 13.09 -2.58
C GLU A 38 -29.05 12.19 -1.54
N GLY A 39 -28.33 11.18 -2.03
CA GLY A 39 -27.34 10.45 -1.25
C GLY A 39 -26.15 11.37 -0.98
N GLY A 40 -26.02 11.83 0.26
CA GLY A 40 -24.83 12.57 0.72
C GLY A 40 -23.55 11.76 0.51
N PRO A 41 -22.36 12.40 0.61
CA PRO A 41 -21.08 11.72 0.41
C PRO A 41 -21.02 10.47 1.27
N SER A 42 -20.69 9.33 0.65
CA SER A 42 -20.50 8.10 1.39
C SER A 42 -19.30 8.26 2.32
N ASP A 43 -19.58 8.31 3.63
CA ASP A 43 -18.59 8.16 4.67
C ASP A 43 -17.97 6.76 4.56
N GLY A 44 -16.93 6.65 3.74
CA GLY A 44 -15.79 5.81 4.11
C GLY A 44 -15.22 6.29 5.46
N PRO A 45 -14.24 5.60 6.05
CA PRO A 45 -13.58 6.08 7.25
C PRO A 45 -12.79 7.35 6.93
N THR A 46 -13.49 8.48 6.93
CA THR A 46 -12.97 9.80 7.25
C THR A 46 -12.60 9.74 8.72
N ASP A 47 -11.49 9.03 9.02
CA ASP A 47 -10.67 9.38 10.17
C ASP A 47 -10.52 10.90 10.06
N PRO A 48 -11.15 11.68 10.97
CA PRO A 48 -11.03 13.12 10.89
C PRO A 48 -9.55 13.38 10.91
N VAL A 49 -9.02 14.09 9.91
CA VAL A 49 -7.58 14.36 9.84
C VAL A 49 -7.26 15.10 11.12
N ASP A 50 -6.76 14.35 12.09
CA ASP A 50 -6.70 14.82 13.46
C ASP A 50 -5.52 15.77 13.43
N LEU A 51 -5.83 17.07 13.25
CA LEU A 51 -4.91 18.19 13.15
C LEU A 51 -4.30 18.47 14.54
N THR A 52 -3.99 17.39 15.25
CA THR A 52 -3.00 17.27 16.29
C THR A 52 -1.83 18.15 15.93
N GLY A 53 -1.66 19.21 16.71
CA GLY A 53 -0.50 20.04 16.58
C GLY A 53 0.74 19.20 16.83
N PRO A 54 1.94 19.61 16.38
CA PRO A 54 3.18 18.89 16.65
C PRO A 54 3.48 18.70 18.15
N PHE A 55 2.69 19.31 19.04
CA PHE A 55 2.77 19.15 20.47
C PHE A 55 1.77 18.15 21.04
N ASP A 56 0.74 17.68 20.32
CA ASP A 56 -0.31 16.86 20.93
C ASP A 56 0.16 15.49 21.44
N HIS A 57 1.28 14.99 20.93
CA HIS A 57 2.01 13.86 21.51
C HIS A 57 2.81 14.25 22.77
N ARG A 58 2.88 13.35 23.77
CA ARG A 58 3.60 13.62 25.03
C ARG A 58 5.11 13.84 24.86
N ARG A 59 5.74 13.14 23.91
CA ARG A 59 7.21 13.15 23.69
C ARG A 59 7.79 14.55 23.37
N PRO A 60 7.30 15.29 22.35
CA PRO A 60 7.81 16.65 22.05
C PRO A 60 7.56 17.66 23.18
N ARG A 61 6.44 17.56 23.92
CA ARG A 61 6.18 18.39 25.11
C ARG A 61 7.21 18.15 26.21
N LEU A 62 7.50 16.89 26.52
CA LEU A 62 8.48 16.52 27.56
C LEU A 62 9.90 16.98 27.17
N PHE A 63 10.28 16.79 25.91
CA PHE A 63 11.58 17.29 25.40
C PHE A 63 11.68 18.82 25.54
N LEU A 64 10.66 19.57 25.11
CA LEU A 64 10.66 21.03 25.24
C LEU A 64 10.67 21.49 26.71
N ALA A 65 9.96 20.80 27.61
CA ALA A 65 10.00 21.06 29.05
C ALA A 65 11.41 20.84 29.63
N ILE A 66 12.07 19.71 29.31
CA ILE A 66 13.44 19.42 29.79
C ILE A 66 14.44 20.46 29.27
N VAL A 67 14.40 20.78 27.97
CA VAL A 67 15.31 21.77 27.36
C VAL A 67 15.09 23.16 27.95
N THR A 68 13.84 23.60 28.11
CA THR A 68 13.54 24.92 28.70
C THR A 68 13.89 25.00 30.18
N ALA A 69 13.69 23.93 30.96
CA ALA A 69 14.15 23.85 32.35
C ALA A 69 15.68 23.95 32.44
N LEU A 70 16.41 23.19 31.62
CA LEU A 70 17.88 23.20 31.61
C LEU A 70 18.44 24.58 31.26
N VAL A 71 17.93 25.20 30.18
CA VAL A 71 18.32 26.55 29.75
C VAL A 71 18.01 27.59 30.83
N ALA A 72 16.82 27.51 31.44
CA ALA A 72 16.42 28.48 32.45
C ALA A 72 17.25 28.35 33.74
N VAL A 73 17.49 27.14 34.25
CA VAL A 73 18.30 26.92 35.46
C VAL A 73 19.77 27.31 35.22
N LEU A 74 20.42 26.73 34.20
CA LEU A 74 21.84 26.99 33.94
C LEU A 74 22.11 28.45 33.57
N GLY A 75 21.26 29.05 32.73
CA GLY A 75 21.43 30.44 32.33
C GLY A 75 21.12 31.43 33.46
N THR A 76 20.26 31.07 34.42
CA THR A 76 19.98 31.91 35.60
C THR A 76 21.13 31.83 36.60
N LEU A 77 21.69 30.65 36.85
CA LEU A 77 22.93 30.47 37.62
C LEU A 77 24.11 31.23 36.99
N GLY A 78 24.23 31.23 35.66
CA GLY A 78 25.22 32.03 34.95
C GLY A 78 24.99 33.53 35.11
N ALA A 79 23.76 34.01 34.94
CA ALA A 79 23.40 35.42 35.03
C ALA A 79 23.61 36.02 36.44
N ALA A 80 23.43 35.23 37.51
CA ALA A 80 23.64 35.65 38.88
C ALA A 80 25.08 36.14 39.15
N HIS A 81 26.08 35.51 38.53
CA HIS A 81 27.49 35.91 38.69
C HIS A 81 27.80 37.32 38.15
N GLY A 82 26.97 37.85 37.24
CA GLY A 82 27.14 39.18 36.65
C GLY A 82 26.24 40.27 37.25
N GLN A 83 25.47 39.97 38.30
CA GLN A 83 24.44 40.87 38.86
C GLN A 83 24.54 40.92 40.39
N PRO A 84 25.54 41.64 40.95
CA PRO A 84 25.76 41.71 42.40
C PRO A 84 24.63 42.41 43.17
N ASP A 85 23.84 43.27 42.50
CA ASP A 85 22.69 43.99 43.07
C ASP A 85 21.37 43.20 42.97
N ALA A 86 21.42 41.89 42.69
CA ALA A 86 20.25 41.02 42.63
C ALA A 86 20.20 40.09 43.86
N GLU A 87 18.98 39.73 44.27
CA GLU A 87 18.78 38.75 45.35
C GLU A 87 19.44 37.40 44.99
N PRO A 88 20.09 36.72 45.96
CA PRO A 88 20.78 35.46 45.70
C PRO A 88 19.77 34.37 45.32
N LEU A 89 20.21 33.44 44.48
CA LEU A 89 19.37 32.33 44.03
C LEU A 89 19.12 31.33 45.17
N ASP A 90 17.93 31.39 45.74
CA ASP A 90 17.46 30.50 46.79
C ASP A 90 16.56 29.39 46.23
N ALA A 91 16.01 28.56 47.12
CA ALA A 91 15.10 27.49 46.74
C ALA A 91 13.79 28.01 46.11
N LEU A 92 13.32 29.20 46.50
CA LEU A 92 12.12 29.82 45.93
C LEU A 92 12.36 30.29 44.49
N ALA A 93 13.51 30.92 44.20
CA ALA A 93 13.90 31.30 42.84
C ALA A 93 13.90 30.10 41.88
N LEU A 94 14.53 28.99 42.29
CA LEU A 94 14.57 27.77 41.50
C LEU A 94 13.18 27.13 41.33
N ALA A 95 12.35 27.12 42.38
CA ALA A 95 10.98 26.63 42.30
C ALA A 95 10.14 27.43 41.29
N LEU A 96 10.22 28.78 41.32
CA LEU A 96 9.52 29.67 40.39
C LEU A 96 9.95 29.45 38.93
N VAL A 97 11.25 29.31 38.68
CA VAL A 97 11.80 29.03 37.33
C VAL A 97 11.28 27.71 36.77
N LEU A 98 11.07 26.69 37.61
CA LEU A 98 10.61 25.36 37.19
C LEU A 98 9.08 25.26 36.97
N VAL A 99 8.28 26.25 37.37
CA VAL A 99 6.82 26.24 37.13
C VAL A 99 6.50 26.19 35.63
N SER A 100 7.10 27.10 34.84
CA SER A 100 6.81 27.23 33.40
C SER A 100 7.13 25.95 32.59
N PRO A 101 8.29 25.28 32.76
CA PRO A 101 8.53 23.95 32.18
C PRO A 101 7.55 22.87 32.65
N MET A 102 7.15 22.88 33.93
CA MET A 102 6.27 21.84 34.48
C MET A 102 4.83 21.95 33.94
N VAL A 103 4.29 23.16 33.81
CA VAL A 103 2.95 23.36 33.22
C VAL A 103 2.92 23.09 31.72
N LEU A 104 4.07 23.13 31.03
CA LEU A 104 4.23 22.83 29.60
C LEU A 104 3.76 21.41 29.22
N ALA A 105 3.87 20.46 30.16
CA ALA A 105 3.32 19.10 30.00
C ALA A 105 1.78 19.04 30.11
N THR A 106 1.14 20.02 30.76
CA THR A 106 -0.30 20.04 31.08
C THR A 106 -1.17 20.79 30.06
N ILE A 107 -0.53 21.52 29.15
CA ILE A 107 -1.12 22.35 28.10
C ILE A 107 -2.43 21.79 27.51
N PRO A 108 -2.50 20.60 26.87
CA PRO A 108 -3.63 20.19 26.01
C PRO A 108 -5.02 20.19 26.66
N ARG A 109 -5.08 20.17 28.00
CA ARG A 109 -6.34 20.14 28.75
C ARG A 109 -6.63 21.43 29.51
N ARG A 110 -5.64 22.33 29.67
CA ARG A 110 -5.69 23.46 30.60
C ARG A 110 -4.88 24.68 30.13
N HIS A 111 -5.00 25.04 28.84
CA HIS A 111 -4.27 26.15 28.21
C HIS A 111 -4.25 27.45 29.04
N VAL A 112 -5.41 27.91 29.52
CA VAL A 112 -5.49 29.15 30.32
C VAL A 112 -4.73 29.03 31.64
N LEU A 113 -4.92 27.94 32.39
CA LEU A 113 -4.24 27.71 33.67
C LEU A 113 -2.72 27.58 33.51
N ALA A 114 -2.25 26.89 32.46
CA ALA A 114 -0.83 26.78 32.18
C ALA A 114 -0.22 28.16 31.88
N THR A 115 -0.89 28.98 31.06
CA THR A 115 -0.47 30.36 30.77
C THR A 115 -0.48 31.24 32.01
N THR A 116 -1.53 31.22 32.83
CA THR A 116 -1.62 32.09 34.03
C THR A 116 -0.60 31.70 35.09
N LEU A 117 -0.39 30.40 35.36
CA LEU A 117 0.65 29.94 36.29
C LEU A 117 2.07 30.30 35.81
N SER A 118 2.33 30.14 34.51
CA SER A 118 3.62 30.49 33.90
C SER A 118 3.91 32.01 33.99
N LEU A 119 2.92 32.85 33.67
CA LEU A 119 3.03 34.31 33.79
C LEU A 119 3.16 34.75 35.25
N ALA A 120 2.38 34.17 36.16
CA ALA A 120 2.42 34.50 37.59
C ALA A 120 3.78 34.14 38.23
N ALA A 121 4.33 32.96 37.93
CA ALA A 121 5.64 32.55 38.43
C ALA A 121 6.77 33.45 37.88
N THR A 122 6.70 33.81 36.59
CA THR A 122 7.66 34.73 35.96
C THR A 122 7.58 36.13 36.58
N GLY A 123 6.35 36.62 36.84
CA GLY A 123 6.11 37.91 37.47
C GLY A 123 6.60 37.95 38.91
N ALA A 124 6.30 36.93 39.72
CA ALA A 124 6.81 36.79 41.07
C ALA A 124 8.36 36.79 41.08
N TYR A 125 8.99 36.00 40.21
CA TYR A 125 10.45 35.95 40.11
C TYR A 125 11.06 37.34 39.81
N LEU A 126 10.52 38.07 38.83
CA LEU A 126 11.06 39.38 38.44
C LEU A 126 10.78 40.49 39.46
N LEU A 127 9.62 40.45 40.13
CA LEU A 127 9.23 41.44 41.14
C LEU A 127 9.93 41.21 42.50
N LEU A 128 10.35 39.98 42.80
CA LEU A 128 11.17 39.66 43.98
C LEU A 128 12.66 40.04 43.83
N GLY A 129 13.07 40.62 42.70
CA GLY A 129 14.44 41.16 42.54
C GLY A 129 15.52 40.16 42.14
N TYR A 130 15.16 38.91 41.84
CA TYR A 130 16.11 37.89 41.36
C TYR A 130 16.81 38.28 40.04
N PRO A 131 17.95 37.64 39.68
CA PRO A 131 18.74 38.02 38.52
C PRO A 131 17.99 37.95 37.18
N TRP A 132 18.25 38.91 36.29
CA TRP A 132 17.79 38.90 34.90
C TRP A 132 18.52 37.80 34.10
N GLY A 133 18.07 36.56 34.23
CA GLY A 133 18.47 35.42 33.42
C GLY A 133 17.47 35.12 32.29
N PRO A 134 17.60 33.97 31.60
CA PRO A 134 16.66 33.53 30.55
C PRO A 134 15.31 33.01 31.10
N VAL A 135 14.84 33.56 32.23
CA VAL A 135 13.56 33.21 32.89
C VAL A 135 12.34 33.41 31.97
N LEU A 136 12.46 34.29 30.97
CA LEU A 136 11.43 34.50 29.95
C LEU A 136 11.32 33.31 28.98
N VAL A 137 12.39 32.53 28.75
CA VAL A 137 12.43 31.48 27.71
C VAL A 137 11.39 30.37 27.94
N PRO A 138 11.23 29.78 29.14
CA PRO A 138 10.16 28.82 29.41
C PRO A 138 8.75 29.41 29.19
N THR A 139 8.54 30.67 29.59
CA THR A 139 7.23 31.32 29.51
C THR A 139 6.85 31.66 28.08
N VAL A 140 7.83 32.09 27.27
CA VAL A 140 7.67 32.21 25.81
C VAL A 140 7.41 30.84 25.17
N ALA A 141 8.06 29.77 25.64
CA ALA A 141 7.78 28.41 25.16
C ALA A 141 6.36 27.92 25.53
N VAL A 142 5.82 28.28 26.70
CA VAL A 142 4.41 28.03 27.06
C VAL A 142 3.47 28.80 26.11
N LEU A 143 3.71 30.10 25.87
CA LEU A 143 2.87 30.90 24.95
C LEU A 143 2.90 30.36 23.52
N ALA A 144 4.09 29.97 23.03
CA ALA A 144 4.24 29.30 21.74
C ALA A 144 3.52 27.94 21.71
N ALA A 145 3.65 27.13 22.76
CA ALA A 145 3.00 25.82 22.85
C ALA A 145 1.46 25.92 22.97
N VAL A 146 0.92 26.94 23.63
CA VAL A 146 -0.53 27.24 23.68
C VAL A 146 -1.05 27.77 22.35
N MET A 147 -0.26 28.58 21.64
CA MET A 147 -0.54 28.91 20.23
C MET A 147 -0.54 27.62 19.38
N LEU A 148 0.28 26.61 19.71
CA LEU A 148 0.49 25.37 18.95
C LEU A 148 -0.53 24.26 19.25
N ALA A 149 -1.35 24.38 20.30
CA ALA A 149 -2.28 23.35 20.75
C ALA A 149 -3.75 23.81 20.65
N GLY A 150 -4.60 23.00 20.01
CA GLY A 150 -6.03 23.22 19.92
C GLY A 150 -6.50 24.26 18.88
N PRO A 151 -7.78 24.68 18.94
CA PRO A 151 -8.39 25.53 17.92
C PRO A 151 -7.69 26.88 17.75
N ALA A 152 -7.23 27.14 16.51
CA ALA A 152 -6.33 28.24 16.19
C ALA A 152 -6.87 29.64 16.53
N ALA A 153 -8.18 29.84 16.72
CA ALA A 153 -8.74 31.11 17.17
C ALA A 153 -8.46 31.35 18.67
N HIS A 154 -8.87 30.43 19.54
CA HIS A 154 -8.74 30.58 21.00
C HIS A 154 -7.26 30.56 21.45
N GLY A 155 -6.43 29.67 20.89
CA GLY A 155 -5.00 29.63 21.19
C GLY A 155 -4.27 30.93 20.84
N ARG A 156 -4.65 31.58 19.73
CA ARG A 156 -4.13 32.91 19.34
C ARG A 156 -4.45 33.99 20.36
N VAL A 157 -5.72 34.07 20.80
CA VAL A 157 -6.14 35.11 21.75
C VAL A 157 -5.42 34.95 23.10
N VAL A 158 -5.32 33.71 23.62
CA VAL A 158 -4.61 33.43 24.89
C VAL A 158 -3.11 33.70 24.78
N ALA A 159 -2.46 33.33 23.67
CA ALA A 159 -1.04 33.57 23.49
C ALA A 159 -0.72 35.08 23.35
N TRP A 160 -1.50 35.83 22.57
CA TRP A 160 -1.28 37.28 22.40
C TRP A 160 -1.61 38.09 23.65
N SER A 161 -2.68 37.77 24.39
CA SER A 161 -2.93 38.42 25.68
C SER A 161 -1.82 38.09 26.69
N GLY A 162 -1.29 36.87 26.66
CA GLY A 162 -0.12 36.49 27.45
C GLY A 162 1.15 37.27 27.11
N VAL A 163 1.40 37.60 25.83
CA VAL A 163 2.50 38.51 25.43
C VAL A 163 2.33 39.90 26.02
N VAL A 164 1.12 40.47 25.95
CA VAL A 164 0.83 41.80 26.52
C VAL A 164 1.05 41.81 28.03
N VAL A 165 0.59 40.78 28.75
CA VAL A 165 0.82 40.63 30.19
C VAL A 165 2.31 40.47 30.50
N LEU A 166 3.04 39.64 29.75
CA LEU A 166 4.48 39.43 29.95
C LEU A 166 5.29 40.72 29.73
N ALA A 167 4.95 41.48 28.68
CA ALA A 167 5.55 42.78 28.41
C ALA A 167 5.26 43.81 29.52
N GLY A 168 4.04 43.81 30.07
CA GLY A 168 3.70 44.60 31.25
C GLY A 168 4.55 44.23 32.48
N ILE A 169 4.64 42.93 32.78
CA ILE A 169 5.47 42.39 33.88
C ILE A 169 6.94 42.84 33.75
N THR A 170 7.57 42.64 32.57
CA THR A 170 8.99 42.99 32.38
C THR A 170 9.23 44.49 32.45
N THR A 171 8.29 45.31 31.95
CA THR A 171 8.38 46.78 32.00
C THR A 171 8.24 47.30 33.43
N THR A 172 7.28 46.77 34.20
CA THR A 172 7.08 47.13 35.61
C THR A 172 8.28 46.72 36.46
N ALA A 173 8.79 45.50 36.29
CA ALA A 173 9.96 45.03 37.04
C ALA A 173 11.23 45.84 36.72
N ALA A 174 11.45 46.22 35.46
CA ALA A 174 12.55 47.12 35.09
C ALA A 174 12.41 48.51 35.73
N THR A 175 11.21 49.09 35.68
CA THR A 175 10.92 50.42 36.27
C THR A 175 11.17 50.43 37.79
N LEU A 176 10.66 49.44 38.51
CA LEU A 176 10.81 49.33 39.97
C LEU A 176 12.27 49.13 40.41
N ARG A 177 13.11 48.56 39.55
CA ARG A 177 14.55 48.34 39.78
C ARG A 177 15.44 49.46 39.24
N GLY A 178 14.87 50.58 38.79
CA GLY A 178 15.63 51.71 38.23
C GLY A 178 16.32 51.42 36.88
N GLY A 179 16.03 50.27 36.24
CA GLY A 179 16.55 49.92 34.93
C GLY A 179 15.77 50.58 33.79
N PRO A 180 16.30 50.63 32.56
CA PRO A 180 15.64 51.26 31.42
C PRO A 180 14.41 50.45 30.95
N PRO A 181 13.17 50.91 31.21
CA PRO A 181 11.98 50.08 30.96
C PRO A 181 11.69 49.92 29.46
N THR A 182 12.12 50.87 28.64
CA THR A 182 12.06 50.82 27.18
C THR A 182 12.89 49.67 26.61
N VAL A 183 14.06 49.39 27.18
CA VAL A 183 14.93 48.27 26.74
C VAL A 183 14.31 46.93 27.12
N ALA A 184 13.76 46.81 28.34
CA ALA A 184 13.06 45.60 28.78
C ALA A 184 11.80 45.32 27.93
N LEU A 185 11.01 46.36 27.61
CA LEU A 185 9.85 46.27 26.74
C LEU A 185 10.23 45.85 25.32
N LEU A 186 11.17 46.57 24.68
CA LEU A 186 11.57 46.30 23.29
C LEU A 186 12.26 44.94 23.13
N GLY A 187 13.17 44.58 24.05
CA GLY A 187 13.85 43.28 24.04
C GLY A 187 12.89 42.11 24.26
N GLY A 188 12.00 42.23 25.26
CA GLY A 188 10.97 41.23 25.53
C GLY A 188 9.99 41.06 24.37
N LEU A 189 9.49 42.16 23.80
CA LEU A 189 8.55 42.14 22.68
C LEU A 189 9.22 41.60 21.40
N ALA A 190 10.47 41.97 21.11
CA ALA A 190 11.21 41.44 19.97
C ALA A 190 11.39 39.92 20.07
N TRP A 191 11.86 39.41 21.23
CA TRP A 191 12.12 37.98 21.39
C TRP A 191 10.84 37.13 21.41
N THR A 192 9.78 37.60 22.09
CA THR A 192 8.45 36.95 22.05
C THR A 192 7.89 36.92 20.63
N THR A 193 8.01 38.00 19.86
CA THR A 193 7.51 38.08 18.48
C THR A 193 8.28 37.14 17.56
N VAL A 194 9.62 37.09 17.64
CA VAL A 194 10.44 36.15 16.88
C VAL A 194 10.05 34.70 17.19
N ALA A 195 9.89 34.35 18.47
CA ALA A 195 9.48 33.00 18.87
C ALA A 195 8.08 32.61 18.38
N LEU A 196 7.11 33.53 18.45
CA LEU A 196 5.75 33.29 17.94
C LEU A 196 5.70 33.22 16.41
N LEU A 197 6.47 34.03 15.69
CA LEU A 197 6.61 33.93 14.24
C LEU A 197 7.27 32.61 13.82
N ALA A 198 8.32 32.17 14.52
CA ALA A 198 8.94 30.87 14.29
C ALA A 198 7.97 29.71 14.53
N ALA A 199 7.20 29.74 15.63
CA ALA A 199 6.14 28.76 15.91
C ALA A 199 5.01 28.80 14.87
N GLY A 200 4.63 30.00 14.40
CA GLY A 200 3.74 30.24 13.26
C GLY A 200 4.21 29.53 11.99
N GLY A 201 5.44 29.82 11.57
CA GLY A 201 6.08 29.25 10.40
C GLY A 201 6.26 27.73 10.49
N ALA A 202 6.63 27.19 11.65
CA ALA A 202 6.73 25.75 11.89
C ALA A 202 5.38 25.05 11.70
N ARG A 203 4.31 25.56 12.32
CA ARG A 203 2.95 25.03 12.16
C ARG A 203 2.47 25.13 10.70
N GLY A 204 2.78 26.23 10.01
CA GLY A 204 2.52 26.39 8.57
C GLY A 204 3.26 25.38 7.70
N ARG A 205 4.52 25.02 8.04
CA ARG A 205 5.26 23.94 7.37
C ARG A 205 4.62 22.58 7.60
N VAL A 206 4.26 22.25 8.86
CA VAL A 206 3.61 20.98 9.22
C VAL A 206 2.25 20.84 8.51
N ALA A 207 1.42 21.89 8.53
CA ALA A 207 0.13 21.91 7.84
C ALA A 207 0.28 21.75 6.32
N ARG A 208 1.24 22.43 5.68
CA ARG A 208 1.54 22.23 4.25
C ARG A 208 2.00 20.81 3.95
N MET A 209 2.86 20.21 4.79
CA MET A 209 3.29 18.82 4.63
C MET A 209 2.12 17.84 4.78
N ALA A 210 1.21 18.08 5.72
CA ALA A 210 -0.01 17.27 5.87
C ALA A 210 -0.91 17.38 4.63
N ALA A 211 -1.16 18.61 4.13
CA ALA A 211 -1.94 18.84 2.91
C ALA A 211 -1.32 18.18 1.67
N VAL A 212 0.00 18.25 1.48
CA VAL A 212 0.69 17.58 0.37
C VAL A 212 0.58 16.05 0.47
N ARG A 213 0.63 15.46 1.69
CA ARG A 213 0.41 14.02 1.88
C ARG A 213 -1.05 13.62 1.61
N ALA A 214 -2.02 14.44 2.01
CA ALA A 214 -3.43 14.19 1.72
C ALA A 214 -3.69 14.21 0.20
N ALA A 215 -3.23 15.26 -0.50
CA ALA A 215 -3.36 15.36 -1.95
C ALA A 215 -2.68 14.20 -2.70
N ARG A 216 -1.52 13.72 -2.24
CA ARG A 216 -0.86 12.53 -2.83
C ARG A 216 -1.72 11.27 -2.71
N ARG A 217 -2.29 11.01 -1.52
CA ARG A 217 -3.20 9.86 -1.30
C ARG A 217 -4.45 9.96 -2.17
N GLU A 218 -5.01 11.15 -2.32
CA GLU A 218 -6.15 11.42 -3.20
C GLU A 218 -5.79 11.13 -4.67
N HIS A 219 -4.62 11.58 -5.14
CA HIS A 219 -4.12 11.25 -6.47
C HIS A 219 -3.86 9.75 -6.66
N GLU A 220 -3.33 9.04 -5.66
CA GLU A 220 -3.13 7.57 -5.71
C GLU A 220 -4.47 6.82 -5.82
N VAL A 221 -5.48 7.17 -5.02
CA VAL A 221 -6.82 6.58 -5.07
C VAL A 221 -7.51 6.88 -6.42
N ASN A 222 -7.39 8.12 -6.91
CA ASN A 222 -7.95 8.51 -8.20
C ASN A 222 -7.24 7.82 -9.37
N ALA A 223 -5.92 7.61 -9.31
CA ALA A 223 -5.17 6.85 -10.32
C ALA A 223 -5.62 5.38 -10.38
N VAL A 224 -5.74 4.70 -9.23
CA VAL A 224 -6.25 3.31 -9.18
C VAL A 224 -7.69 3.21 -9.71
N THR A 225 -8.53 4.22 -9.45
CA THR A 225 -9.91 4.25 -9.93
C THR A 225 -9.98 4.50 -11.44
N ALA A 226 -9.19 5.44 -11.97
CA ALA A 226 -9.08 5.69 -13.40
C ALA A 226 -8.54 4.47 -14.15
N GLU A 227 -7.58 3.75 -13.55
CA GLU A 227 -7.01 2.53 -14.11
C GLU A 227 -8.03 1.39 -14.18
N ARG A 228 -8.80 1.15 -13.10
CA ARG A 228 -9.92 0.20 -13.12
C ARG A 228 -10.95 0.53 -14.22
N LEU A 229 -11.24 1.81 -14.44
CA LEU A 229 -12.13 2.27 -15.52
C LEU A 229 -11.49 2.15 -16.91
N ARG A 230 -10.17 2.15 -17.04
CA ARG A 230 -9.45 1.84 -18.29
C ARG A 230 -9.60 0.35 -18.62
N ILE A 231 -9.20 -0.51 -17.69
CA ILE A 231 -9.31 -1.98 -17.80
C ILE A 231 -10.75 -2.41 -18.12
N ALA A 232 -11.75 -1.84 -17.42
CA ALA A 232 -13.15 -2.19 -17.64
C ALA A 232 -13.65 -1.84 -19.05
N ARG A 233 -13.16 -0.76 -19.67
CA ARG A 233 -13.48 -0.39 -21.05
C ARG A 233 -12.76 -1.29 -22.05
N GLU A 234 -11.48 -1.54 -21.85
CA GLU A 234 -10.67 -2.42 -22.70
C GLU A 234 -11.24 -3.85 -22.74
N LEU A 235 -11.66 -4.38 -21.58
CA LEU A 235 -12.42 -5.64 -21.50
C LEU A 235 -13.79 -5.56 -22.19
N HIS A 236 -14.51 -4.44 -22.07
CA HIS A 236 -15.82 -4.27 -22.72
C HIS A 236 -15.69 -4.23 -24.25
N ASP A 237 -14.68 -3.55 -24.79
CA ASP A 237 -14.46 -3.41 -26.22
C ASP A 237 -14.11 -4.77 -26.88
N VAL A 238 -13.22 -5.56 -26.26
CA VAL A 238 -12.90 -6.94 -26.68
C VAL A 238 -14.14 -7.84 -26.65
N LEU A 239 -14.91 -7.79 -25.56
CA LEU A 239 -16.13 -8.59 -25.41
C LEU A 239 -17.23 -8.16 -26.41
N ALA A 240 -17.42 -6.86 -26.63
CA ALA A 240 -18.42 -6.35 -27.57
C ALA A 240 -18.07 -6.73 -29.02
N HIS A 241 -16.80 -6.65 -29.40
CA HIS A 241 -16.33 -7.05 -30.73
C HIS A 241 -16.55 -8.56 -30.96
N SER A 242 -16.10 -9.39 -30.02
CA SER A 242 -16.21 -10.86 -30.13
C SER A 242 -17.65 -11.36 -30.14
N LEU A 243 -18.52 -10.82 -29.28
CA LEU A 243 -19.95 -11.14 -29.27
C LEU A 243 -20.63 -10.72 -30.58
N SER A 244 -20.26 -9.57 -31.15
CA SER A 244 -20.79 -9.13 -32.45
C SER A 244 -20.40 -10.08 -33.58
N ALA A 245 -19.12 -10.48 -33.65
CA ALA A 245 -18.63 -11.44 -34.63
C ALA A 245 -19.32 -12.81 -34.48
N ILE A 246 -19.44 -13.33 -33.25
CA ILE A 246 -20.12 -14.58 -32.95
C ILE A 246 -21.60 -14.52 -33.38
N ASN A 247 -22.30 -13.43 -33.10
CA ASN A 247 -23.72 -13.28 -33.45
C ASN A 247 -23.94 -13.24 -34.98
N VAL A 248 -23.07 -12.55 -35.73
CA VAL A 248 -23.10 -12.55 -37.21
C VAL A 248 -22.84 -13.96 -37.76
N GLN A 249 -21.79 -14.64 -37.29
CA GLN A 249 -21.47 -16.00 -37.74
C GLN A 249 -22.57 -17.01 -37.37
N ALA A 250 -23.21 -16.85 -36.20
CA ALA A 250 -24.32 -17.71 -35.79
C ALA A 250 -25.54 -17.51 -36.69
N GLY A 251 -25.87 -16.26 -37.07
CA GLY A 251 -26.92 -15.96 -38.04
C GLY A 251 -26.67 -16.58 -39.42
N VAL A 252 -25.42 -16.51 -39.91
CA VAL A 252 -25.00 -17.15 -41.17
C VAL A 252 -25.12 -18.68 -41.07
N GLY A 253 -24.59 -19.29 -40.01
CA GLY A 253 -24.64 -20.74 -39.80
C GLY A 253 -26.07 -21.28 -39.71
N LEU A 254 -26.97 -20.58 -39.01
CA LEU A 254 -28.39 -20.95 -38.93
C LEU A 254 -29.12 -20.79 -40.27
N HIS A 255 -28.79 -19.80 -41.09
CA HIS A 255 -29.42 -19.61 -42.40
C HIS A 255 -29.01 -20.68 -43.43
N LEU A 256 -27.78 -21.19 -43.31
CA LEU A 256 -27.20 -22.14 -44.25
C LEU A 256 -27.32 -23.61 -43.82
N LEU A 257 -27.74 -23.89 -42.58
CA LEU A 257 -27.74 -25.24 -41.98
C LEU A 257 -28.34 -26.34 -42.87
N ASP A 258 -29.48 -26.05 -43.52
CA ASP A 258 -30.20 -26.98 -44.40
C ASP A 258 -29.83 -26.85 -45.90
N ARG A 259 -29.14 -25.77 -46.29
CA ARG A 259 -28.84 -25.43 -47.70
C ARG A 259 -27.40 -25.70 -48.11
N ASP A 260 -26.45 -25.32 -47.26
CA ASP A 260 -25.02 -25.53 -47.42
C ASP A 260 -24.42 -25.91 -46.05
N PRO A 261 -24.48 -27.21 -45.68
CA PRO A 261 -23.98 -27.67 -44.39
C PRO A 261 -22.46 -27.57 -44.25
N GLU A 262 -21.70 -27.44 -45.34
CA GLU A 262 -20.24 -27.20 -45.28
C GLU A 262 -19.95 -25.74 -44.86
N GLN A 263 -20.65 -24.75 -45.45
CA GLN A 263 -20.55 -23.36 -44.97
C GLN A 263 -21.08 -23.20 -43.54
N ALA A 264 -22.13 -23.92 -43.15
CA ALA A 264 -22.60 -23.91 -41.76
C ALA A 264 -21.54 -24.48 -40.78
N ARG A 265 -20.82 -25.55 -41.18
CA ARG A 265 -19.66 -26.06 -40.41
C ARG A 265 -18.54 -25.04 -40.31
N ALA A 266 -18.23 -24.32 -41.39
CA ALA A 266 -17.23 -23.27 -41.40
C ALA A 266 -17.58 -22.10 -40.45
N ALA A 267 -18.84 -21.65 -40.44
CA ALA A 267 -19.32 -20.62 -39.51
C ALA A 267 -19.23 -21.08 -38.05
N LEU A 268 -19.58 -22.33 -37.73
CA LEU A 268 -19.42 -22.91 -36.40
C LEU A 268 -17.94 -23.03 -35.98
N ALA A 269 -17.05 -23.34 -36.93
CA ALA A 269 -15.60 -23.34 -36.69
C ALA A 269 -15.06 -21.93 -36.40
N ALA A 270 -15.53 -20.91 -37.12
CA ALA A 270 -15.19 -19.51 -36.87
C ALA A 270 -15.64 -19.05 -35.46
N ILE A 271 -16.89 -19.34 -35.06
CA ILE A 271 -17.39 -19.08 -33.70
C ILE A 271 -16.48 -19.72 -32.65
N ARG A 272 -16.06 -20.98 -32.86
CA ARG A 272 -15.15 -21.70 -31.95
C ARG A 272 -13.76 -21.09 -31.88
N ALA A 273 -13.25 -20.52 -32.97
CA ALA A 273 -11.97 -19.82 -33.01
C ALA A 273 -12.05 -18.49 -32.25
N THR A 274 -12.96 -17.59 -32.64
CA THR A 274 -13.16 -16.29 -31.99
C THR A 274 -13.45 -16.43 -30.49
N SER A 275 -14.29 -17.39 -30.09
CA SER A 275 -14.57 -17.64 -28.67
C SER A 275 -13.34 -18.07 -27.86
N ARG A 276 -12.36 -18.73 -28.47
CA ARG A 276 -11.10 -19.11 -27.80
C ARG A 276 -10.15 -17.92 -27.71
N GLU A 277 -9.97 -17.23 -28.82
CA GLU A 277 -9.11 -16.04 -28.94
C GLU A 277 -9.48 -14.98 -27.90
N SER A 278 -10.76 -14.57 -27.85
CA SER A 278 -11.23 -13.55 -26.90
C SER A 278 -11.21 -14.00 -25.44
N LEU A 279 -11.33 -15.31 -25.16
CA LEU A 279 -11.14 -15.83 -23.80
C LEU A 279 -9.68 -15.78 -23.35
N ASP A 280 -8.71 -15.98 -24.25
CA ASP A 280 -7.29 -15.88 -23.93
C ASP A 280 -6.82 -14.42 -23.86
N GLU A 281 -7.41 -13.51 -24.65
CA GLU A 281 -7.20 -12.06 -24.54
C GLU A 281 -7.71 -11.50 -23.20
N VAL A 282 -8.96 -11.84 -22.80
CA VAL A 282 -9.51 -11.47 -21.49
C VAL A 282 -8.69 -12.07 -20.33
N ARG A 283 -8.17 -13.29 -20.48
CA ARG A 283 -7.24 -13.89 -19.49
C ARG A 283 -5.91 -13.14 -19.41
N THR A 284 -5.42 -12.60 -20.52
CA THR A 284 -4.18 -11.82 -20.56
C THR A 284 -4.34 -10.51 -19.79
N VAL A 285 -5.40 -9.74 -20.07
CA VAL A 285 -5.73 -8.51 -19.35
C VAL A 285 -5.96 -8.78 -17.85
N LEU A 286 -6.76 -9.79 -17.50
CA LEU A 286 -6.98 -10.17 -16.09
C LEU A 286 -5.75 -10.79 -15.41
N GLY A 287 -4.81 -11.35 -16.17
CA GLY A 287 -3.57 -11.91 -15.68
C GLY A 287 -2.61 -10.82 -15.19
N ILE A 288 -2.47 -9.75 -15.98
CA ILE A 288 -1.67 -8.56 -15.62
C ILE A 288 -2.24 -7.91 -14.35
N VAL A 289 -3.56 -7.70 -14.29
CA VAL A 289 -4.24 -7.09 -13.12
C VAL A 289 -4.10 -7.94 -11.85
N ARG A 290 -3.99 -9.27 -11.97
CA ARG A 290 -3.71 -10.19 -10.85
C ARG A 290 -2.24 -10.27 -10.45
N ALA A 291 -1.31 -9.87 -11.31
CA ALA A 291 0.11 -9.77 -10.94
C ALA A 291 0.37 -8.50 -10.11
N GLU A 292 -0.29 -7.39 -10.44
CA GLU A 292 -0.18 -6.13 -9.69
C GLU A 292 -1.00 -6.15 -8.38
N GLY A 293 -2.18 -6.77 -8.40
CA GLY A 293 -2.99 -7.02 -7.21
C GLY A 293 -2.51 -8.25 -6.45
N GLY A 294 -1.46 -8.10 -5.62
CA GLY A 294 -0.72 -9.16 -4.90
C GLY A 294 -1.48 -10.03 -3.88
N GLU A 295 -2.77 -10.29 -4.07
CA GLU A 295 -3.51 -11.34 -3.35
C GLU A 295 -3.43 -12.66 -4.11
N VAL A 296 -2.35 -13.41 -3.86
CA VAL A 296 -2.35 -14.86 -4.08
C VAL A 296 -3.53 -15.46 -3.31
N PRO A 297 -4.48 -16.16 -3.95
CA PRO A 297 -5.59 -16.78 -3.25
C PRO A 297 -5.06 -17.74 -2.18
N ARG A 298 -5.39 -17.47 -0.91
CA ARG A 298 -5.11 -18.37 0.22
C ARG A 298 -6.04 -19.59 0.15
N SER A 299 -5.88 -20.40 -0.90
CA SER A 299 -6.53 -21.70 -1.03
C SER A 299 -5.92 -22.70 -0.03
N PRO A 300 -6.70 -23.71 0.42
CA PRO A 300 -6.31 -24.58 1.53
C PRO A 300 -4.99 -25.30 1.24
N ALA A 301 -4.20 -25.51 2.30
CA ALA A 301 -2.81 -25.94 2.24
C ALA A 301 -2.58 -27.10 1.25
N TRP A 302 -1.97 -26.79 0.12
CA TRP A 302 -1.53 -27.79 -0.85
C TRP A 302 -0.32 -28.53 -0.29
N ASP A 303 -0.46 -29.84 -0.10
CA ASP A 303 0.68 -30.74 0.12
C ASP A 303 1.16 -31.34 -1.20
N LEU A 304 2.35 -31.94 -1.20
CA LEU A 304 2.82 -32.72 -2.35
C LEU A 304 2.02 -34.03 -2.51
N GLY A 305 1.26 -34.45 -1.49
CA GLY A 305 0.30 -35.55 -1.56
C GLY A 305 -0.86 -35.33 -2.54
N ALA A 306 -1.06 -34.09 -3.02
CA ALA A 306 -1.97 -33.80 -4.12
C ALA A 306 -1.42 -34.19 -5.52
N LEU A 307 -0.10 -34.31 -5.68
CA LEU A 307 0.54 -34.57 -6.99
C LEU A 307 0.08 -35.89 -7.67
N PRO A 308 -0.08 -37.04 -6.97
CA PRO A 308 -0.57 -38.27 -7.60
C PRO A 308 -1.95 -38.11 -8.26
N ARG A 309 -2.85 -37.31 -7.67
CA ARG A 309 -4.18 -37.03 -8.24
C ARG A 309 -4.10 -36.10 -9.46
N LEU A 310 -3.24 -35.09 -9.40
CA LEU A 310 -2.98 -34.19 -10.53
C LEU A 310 -2.42 -34.98 -11.73
N VAL A 311 -1.42 -35.82 -11.48
CA VAL A 311 -0.77 -36.67 -12.47
C VAL A 311 -1.76 -37.68 -13.09
N GLY A 312 -2.58 -38.34 -12.27
CA GLY A 312 -3.63 -39.25 -12.74
C GLY A 312 -4.79 -38.59 -13.50
N SER A 313 -4.87 -37.26 -13.53
CA SER A 313 -5.93 -36.52 -14.24
C SER A 313 -5.59 -36.14 -15.68
N VAL A 314 -4.39 -36.49 -16.18
CA VAL A 314 -3.93 -36.13 -17.53
C VAL A 314 -4.21 -37.27 -18.52
N PRO A 315 -5.20 -37.14 -19.42
CA PRO A 315 -5.45 -38.16 -20.44
C PRO A 315 -4.40 -38.12 -21.56
N GLY A 316 -4.07 -39.30 -22.09
CA GLY A 316 -3.33 -39.48 -23.35
C GLY A 316 -1.81 -39.61 -23.25
N VAL A 317 -1.21 -39.39 -22.07
CA VAL A 317 0.25 -39.51 -21.86
C VAL A 317 0.52 -40.33 -20.60
N ALA A 318 1.49 -41.26 -20.64
CA ALA A 318 1.87 -42.05 -19.48
C ALA A 318 2.80 -41.22 -18.57
N VAL A 319 2.27 -40.71 -17.46
CA VAL A 319 3.02 -39.83 -16.56
C VAL A 319 3.59 -40.62 -15.38
N GLY A 320 4.93 -40.71 -15.28
CA GLY A 320 5.63 -41.21 -14.10
C GLY A 320 5.83 -40.10 -13.07
N LEU A 321 5.54 -40.38 -11.80
CA LEU A 321 5.75 -39.44 -10.69
C LEU A 321 6.71 -40.07 -9.67
N THR A 322 7.77 -39.35 -9.31
CA THR A 322 8.69 -39.70 -8.22
C THR A 322 8.81 -38.50 -7.29
N VAL A 323 8.48 -38.69 -6.01
CA VAL A 323 8.62 -37.66 -4.96
C VAL A 323 9.47 -38.29 -3.87
N GLU A 324 10.61 -37.67 -3.57
CA GLU A 324 11.48 -38.08 -2.46
C GLU A 324 10.76 -37.92 -1.12
N ASP A 325 10.94 -38.85 -0.18
CA ASP A 325 10.28 -38.79 1.13
C ASP A 325 10.53 -37.45 1.83
N ALA A 326 11.79 -36.99 1.82
CA ALA A 326 12.19 -35.71 2.38
C ALA A 326 11.45 -34.51 1.78
N ALA A 327 11.01 -34.56 0.52
CA ALA A 327 10.27 -33.45 -0.10
C ALA A 327 8.85 -33.28 0.48
N HIS A 328 8.24 -34.31 1.06
CA HIS A 328 6.91 -34.21 1.67
C HIS A 328 6.89 -33.25 2.88
N ASP A 329 8.04 -33.06 3.53
CA ASP A 329 8.24 -32.11 4.62
C ASP A 329 8.36 -30.65 4.15
N ALA A 330 8.16 -30.33 2.87
CA ALA A 330 8.25 -28.96 2.37
C ALA A 330 7.24 -28.01 3.08
N ALA A 331 7.65 -26.76 3.27
CA ALA A 331 6.76 -25.70 3.73
C ALA A 331 5.55 -25.53 2.77
N PRO A 332 4.33 -25.25 3.25
CA PRO A 332 3.12 -25.19 2.41
C PRO A 332 3.21 -24.19 1.24
N ARG A 333 3.97 -23.10 1.40
CA ARG A 333 4.27 -22.15 0.32
C ARG A 333 5.00 -22.83 -0.84
N LEU A 334 6.07 -23.57 -0.54
CA LEU A 334 6.89 -24.27 -1.53
C LEU A 334 6.10 -25.41 -2.20
N ALA A 335 5.34 -26.18 -1.42
CA ALA A 335 4.49 -27.25 -1.93
C ALA A 335 3.43 -26.72 -2.92
N GLY A 336 2.81 -25.57 -2.63
CA GLY A 336 1.91 -24.88 -3.55
C GLY A 336 2.58 -24.41 -4.86
N ILE A 337 3.82 -23.91 -4.79
CA ILE A 337 4.59 -23.51 -5.98
C ILE A 337 4.93 -24.73 -6.84
N VAL A 338 5.43 -25.81 -6.24
CA VAL A 338 5.72 -27.09 -6.93
C VAL A 338 4.46 -27.63 -7.60
N TYR A 339 3.32 -27.67 -6.90
CA TYR A 339 2.04 -28.10 -7.49
C TYR A 339 1.67 -27.28 -8.73
N ARG A 340 1.84 -25.95 -8.68
CA ARG A 340 1.55 -25.07 -9.82
C ARG A 340 2.54 -25.24 -10.98
N VAL A 341 3.82 -25.48 -10.71
CA VAL A 341 4.82 -25.78 -11.74
C VAL A 341 4.49 -27.10 -12.44
N VAL A 342 4.15 -28.15 -11.70
CA VAL A 342 3.72 -29.44 -12.28
C VAL A 342 2.42 -29.30 -13.07
N GLN A 343 1.41 -28.59 -12.55
CA GLN A 343 0.13 -28.39 -13.22
C GLN A 343 0.28 -27.68 -14.57
N GLU A 344 1.01 -26.57 -14.59
CA GLU A 344 1.22 -25.79 -15.81
C GLU A 344 2.08 -26.56 -16.81
N SER A 345 3.12 -27.28 -16.35
CA SER A 345 3.96 -28.11 -17.21
C SER A 345 3.19 -29.26 -17.85
N LEU A 346 2.35 -29.99 -17.10
CA LEU A 346 1.49 -31.04 -17.65
C LEU A 346 0.45 -30.48 -18.65
N THR A 347 -0.04 -29.26 -18.42
CA THR A 347 -0.91 -28.55 -19.36
C THR A 347 -0.17 -28.18 -20.65
N ASN A 348 1.10 -27.76 -20.54
CA ASN A 348 1.95 -27.46 -21.68
C ASN A 348 2.28 -28.71 -22.51
N VAL A 349 2.58 -29.84 -21.86
CA VAL A 349 2.77 -31.14 -22.54
C VAL A 349 1.53 -31.48 -23.38
N GLN A 350 0.33 -31.47 -22.77
CA GLN A 350 -0.91 -31.80 -23.46
C GLN A 350 -1.23 -30.86 -24.65
N ARG A 351 -0.78 -29.60 -24.62
CA ARG A 351 -1.01 -28.61 -25.68
C ARG A 351 0.07 -28.59 -26.77
N HIS A 352 1.31 -28.92 -26.43
CA HIS A 352 2.46 -28.57 -27.28
C HIS A 352 3.38 -29.76 -27.62
N ALA A 353 3.43 -30.81 -26.78
CA ALA A 353 4.27 -31.98 -26.96
C ALA A 353 3.61 -33.02 -27.90
N VAL A 354 3.52 -32.66 -29.17
CA VAL A 354 2.95 -33.53 -30.21
C VAL A 354 3.77 -34.82 -30.32
N GLY A 355 3.10 -35.96 -30.20
CA GLY A 355 3.73 -37.28 -30.24
C GLY A 355 4.32 -37.79 -28.91
N ALA A 356 4.22 -37.01 -27.81
CA ALA A 356 4.66 -37.48 -26.51
C ALA A 356 3.83 -38.70 -26.04
N THR A 357 4.53 -39.76 -25.60
CA THR A 357 3.94 -40.97 -25.02
C THR A 357 4.18 -41.06 -23.52
N ARG A 358 5.21 -40.37 -23.01
CA ARG A 358 5.65 -40.42 -21.62
C ARG A 358 6.07 -39.05 -21.10
N THR A 359 5.64 -38.74 -19.88
CA THR A 359 6.15 -37.60 -19.10
C THR A 359 6.68 -38.11 -17.78
N THR A 360 7.75 -37.49 -17.28
CA THR A 360 8.33 -37.79 -15.98
C THR A 360 8.28 -36.54 -15.13
N VAL A 361 7.77 -36.67 -13.89
CA VAL A 361 7.74 -35.64 -12.86
C VAL A 361 8.57 -36.14 -11.69
N GLU A 362 9.67 -35.45 -11.39
CA GLU A 362 10.56 -35.75 -10.27
C GLU A 362 10.55 -34.57 -9.28
N VAL A 363 10.44 -34.86 -7.98
CA VAL A 363 10.56 -33.85 -6.90
C VAL A 363 11.53 -34.39 -5.85
N ARG A 364 12.63 -33.67 -5.62
CA ARG A 364 13.76 -34.10 -4.77
C ARG A 364 14.39 -32.98 -3.97
N VAL A 365 15.06 -33.29 -2.87
CA VAL A 365 15.75 -32.34 -1.98
C VAL A 365 17.26 -32.50 -2.16
N VAL A 366 17.90 -31.53 -2.81
CA VAL A 366 19.33 -31.57 -3.13
C VAL A 366 20.11 -30.66 -2.17
N GLY A 367 21.17 -31.16 -1.55
CA GLY A 367 22.09 -30.32 -0.77
C GLY A 367 22.99 -29.48 -1.66
N THR A 368 23.18 -28.19 -1.34
CA THR A 368 24.12 -27.31 -2.06
C THR A 368 25.53 -27.54 -1.51
N GLY A 369 26.16 -28.62 -1.96
CA GLY A 369 27.53 -29.01 -1.59
C GLY A 369 28.18 -29.85 -2.68
N ASP A 370 29.51 -29.77 -2.76
CA ASP A 370 30.32 -30.59 -3.68
C ASP A 370 30.07 -32.09 -3.41
N ALA A 371 29.74 -32.84 -4.46
CA ALA A 371 29.45 -34.27 -4.40
C ALA A 371 30.66 -35.13 -3.97
N SER A 372 31.84 -34.52 -3.85
CA SER A 372 33.09 -35.16 -3.47
C SER A 372 33.31 -35.30 -1.94
N ALA A 373 32.41 -34.76 -1.10
CA ALA A 373 32.57 -34.75 0.36
C ALA A 373 31.90 -35.98 1.04
N PRO A 374 32.65 -36.89 1.71
CA PRO A 374 32.12 -38.17 2.19
C PRO A 374 31.32 -38.12 3.52
N THR A 375 30.83 -36.94 3.94
CA THR A 375 30.05 -36.80 5.18
C THR A 375 28.97 -35.71 5.05
N PRO A 376 27.69 -35.99 5.38
CA PRO A 376 26.63 -34.97 5.35
C PRO A 376 26.84 -33.92 6.45
N ARG A 377 27.34 -32.75 6.09
CA ARG A 377 27.42 -31.59 6.99
C ARG A 377 26.01 -31.04 7.25
N THR A 378 25.52 -31.22 8.48
CA THR A 378 24.33 -30.51 8.99
C THR A 378 24.55 -29.01 8.90
N GLY A 379 23.66 -28.29 8.21
CA GLY A 379 23.71 -26.83 8.07
C GLY A 379 24.13 -26.30 6.69
N LEU A 380 24.42 -27.16 5.69
CA LEU A 380 24.48 -26.72 4.30
C LEU A 380 23.08 -26.31 3.81
N PRO A 381 22.96 -25.26 2.95
CA PRO A 381 21.70 -24.97 2.29
C PRO A 381 21.25 -26.18 1.46
N ARG A 382 19.94 -26.32 1.33
CA ARG A 382 19.28 -27.36 0.53
C ARG A 382 18.35 -26.68 -0.46
N SER A 383 18.00 -27.37 -1.53
CA SER A 383 17.07 -26.90 -2.54
C SER A 383 16.04 -27.97 -2.87
N LEU A 384 14.76 -27.57 -2.92
CA LEU A 384 13.70 -28.37 -3.50
C LEU A 384 13.79 -28.24 -5.01
N VAL A 385 14.08 -29.33 -5.71
CA VAL A 385 14.16 -29.38 -7.18
C VAL A 385 12.95 -30.14 -7.69
N VAL A 386 12.15 -29.49 -8.53
CA VAL A 386 11.11 -30.14 -9.34
C VAL A 386 11.54 -30.14 -10.80
N THR A 387 11.46 -31.30 -11.43
CA THR A 387 11.81 -31.53 -12.83
C THR A 387 10.63 -32.18 -13.54
N VAL A 388 10.18 -31.60 -14.66
CA VAL A 388 9.15 -32.16 -15.53
C VAL A 388 9.73 -32.30 -16.93
N SER A 389 9.70 -33.51 -17.50
CA SER A 389 10.22 -33.76 -18.85
C SER A 389 9.31 -34.70 -19.65
N ASP A 390 9.03 -34.37 -20.90
CA ASP A 390 8.33 -35.24 -21.85
C ASP A 390 9.26 -35.86 -22.91
N ASP A 391 8.74 -36.80 -23.69
CA ASP A 391 9.41 -37.47 -24.82
C ASP A 391 8.89 -37.03 -26.20
N GLY A 392 8.20 -35.88 -26.28
CA GLY A 392 7.62 -35.36 -27.52
C GLY A 392 8.66 -34.77 -28.49
N ALA A 393 8.19 -34.30 -29.65
CA ALA A 393 9.03 -33.52 -30.55
C ALA A 393 9.43 -32.19 -29.90
N ALA A 394 10.73 -31.89 -29.84
CA ALA A 394 11.21 -30.62 -29.30
C ALA A 394 10.75 -29.45 -30.20
N PRO A 395 10.53 -28.23 -29.68
CA PRO A 395 10.14 -27.08 -30.50
C PRO A 395 11.11 -26.77 -31.66
N ALA A 396 12.37 -27.17 -31.53
CA ALA A 396 13.41 -27.01 -32.55
C ALA A 396 13.27 -27.97 -33.76
N ASP A 397 12.52 -29.08 -33.62
CA ASP A 397 12.31 -30.06 -34.70
C ASP A 397 11.07 -29.74 -35.56
N ARG A 398 10.36 -28.63 -35.28
CA ARG A 398 9.32 -28.15 -36.19
C ARG A 398 9.97 -27.53 -37.44
N PRO A 399 9.51 -27.87 -38.66
CA PRO A 399 9.85 -27.10 -39.85
C PRO A 399 9.54 -25.62 -39.60
N ALA A 400 10.51 -24.75 -39.86
CA ALA A 400 10.32 -23.31 -39.65
C ALA A 400 9.18 -22.82 -40.54
N ASP A 401 8.13 -22.27 -39.93
CA ASP A 401 7.05 -21.58 -40.63
C ASP A 401 7.62 -20.29 -41.24
N PRO A 402 7.66 -20.13 -42.58
CA PRO A 402 8.28 -18.97 -43.22
C PRO A 402 7.58 -17.64 -42.91
N SER A 403 6.40 -17.66 -42.27
CA SER A 403 5.68 -16.45 -41.86
C SER A 403 6.27 -15.74 -40.63
N ARG A 404 7.23 -16.36 -39.91
CA ARG A 404 7.88 -15.78 -38.72
C ARG A 404 9.35 -15.45 -38.96
N SER A 405 9.59 -14.35 -39.66
CA SER A 405 10.94 -13.76 -39.81
C SER A 405 10.93 -12.25 -39.52
N GLY A 406 10.84 -11.89 -38.24
CA GLY A 406 11.21 -10.59 -37.69
C GLY A 406 12.58 -10.69 -37.01
N GLY A 407 13.38 -9.62 -37.04
CA GLY A 407 14.79 -9.68 -36.62
C GLY A 407 15.07 -9.10 -35.22
N HIS A 408 16.05 -9.71 -34.54
CA HIS A 408 16.69 -9.32 -33.27
C HIS A 408 15.85 -9.43 -31.97
N ASP A 409 16.43 -10.14 -31.00
CA ASP A 409 16.00 -10.40 -29.61
C ASP A 409 14.71 -11.24 -29.34
N ASP A 410 14.10 -11.79 -30.39
CA ASP A 410 12.87 -12.62 -30.37
C ASP A 410 12.97 -13.97 -29.61
N ARG A 411 14.02 -14.20 -28.80
CA ARG A 411 14.17 -15.42 -27.96
C ARG A 411 13.52 -15.28 -26.59
N LEU A 412 13.23 -14.06 -26.13
CA LEU A 412 12.52 -13.79 -24.88
C LEU A 412 11.00 -13.66 -25.12
N ASP A 413 10.59 -13.08 -26.24
CA ASP A 413 9.17 -12.88 -26.60
C ASP A 413 8.46 -14.18 -27.05
N ALA A 414 9.21 -15.23 -27.37
CA ALA A 414 8.69 -16.57 -27.66
C ALA A 414 8.24 -17.38 -26.43
N GLU A 415 8.47 -16.88 -25.20
CA GLU A 415 8.00 -17.54 -23.97
C GLU A 415 6.52 -17.26 -23.69
N GLY A 416 5.65 -18.21 -24.06
CA GLY A 416 4.22 -18.14 -23.74
C GLY A 416 3.95 -17.93 -22.24
N TYR A 417 2.90 -17.17 -21.93
CA TYR A 417 2.57 -16.66 -20.58
C TYR A 417 2.64 -17.66 -19.42
N GLY A 418 2.41 -18.96 -19.68
CA GLY A 418 2.56 -20.03 -18.68
C GLY A 418 4.00 -20.18 -18.16
N LEU A 419 5.02 -20.09 -19.03
CA LEU A 419 6.44 -20.16 -18.65
C LEU A 419 6.85 -18.94 -17.84
N ARG A 420 6.49 -17.73 -18.30
CA ARG A 420 6.74 -16.47 -17.60
C ARG A 420 6.14 -16.48 -16.19
N GLY A 421 4.85 -16.80 -16.06
CA GLY A 421 4.17 -16.86 -14.77
C GLY A 421 4.70 -17.96 -13.85
N MET A 422 5.23 -19.07 -14.39
CA MET A 422 5.97 -20.04 -13.57
C MET A 422 7.30 -19.47 -13.06
N ARG A 423 8.07 -18.78 -13.90
CA ARG A 423 9.36 -18.18 -13.50
C ARG A 423 9.16 -17.12 -12.43
N GLU A 424 8.23 -16.18 -12.61
CA GLU A 424 7.92 -15.13 -11.64
C GLU A 424 7.63 -15.73 -10.26
N ARG A 425 6.71 -16.70 -10.16
CA ARG A 425 6.38 -17.39 -8.89
C ARG A 425 7.55 -18.14 -8.23
N VAL A 426 8.52 -18.63 -9.02
CA VAL A 426 9.69 -19.33 -8.50
C VAL A 426 10.74 -18.33 -8.01
N THR A 427 10.96 -17.24 -8.75
CA THR A 427 11.84 -16.13 -8.36
C THR A 427 11.35 -15.41 -7.11
N ASP A 428 10.04 -15.18 -6.97
CA ASP A 428 9.41 -14.57 -5.78
C ASP A 428 9.62 -15.40 -4.49
N ALA A 429 9.93 -16.69 -4.64
CA ALA A 429 10.29 -17.58 -3.54
C ALA A 429 11.81 -17.79 -3.39
N GLY A 430 12.64 -16.93 -4.01
CA GLY A 430 14.10 -17.02 -3.97
C GLY A 430 14.69 -18.16 -4.81
N GLY A 431 13.91 -18.74 -5.72
CA GLY A 431 14.31 -19.85 -6.59
C GLY A 431 14.73 -19.43 -8.00
N THR A 432 15.03 -20.43 -8.83
CA THR A 432 15.32 -20.28 -10.27
C THR A 432 14.53 -21.30 -11.09
N LEU A 433 14.07 -20.90 -12.29
CA LEU A 433 13.37 -21.79 -13.23
C LEU A 433 14.01 -21.73 -14.61
N THR A 434 14.37 -22.89 -15.14
CA THR A 434 14.86 -23.12 -16.50
C THR A 434 13.86 -23.96 -17.28
N ALA A 435 13.62 -23.59 -18.54
CA ALA A 435 12.72 -24.30 -19.44
C ALA A 435 13.34 -24.34 -20.84
N GLY A 436 13.27 -25.48 -21.54
CA GLY A 436 13.87 -25.62 -22.87
C GLY A 436 13.87 -27.05 -23.41
N PRO A 437 14.52 -27.29 -24.57
CA PRO A 437 14.66 -28.64 -25.13
C PRO A 437 15.38 -29.60 -24.17
N GLY A 438 14.85 -30.82 -24.03
CA GLY A 438 15.43 -31.84 -23.17
C GLY A 438 16.71 -32.46 -23.76
N PRO A 439 17.69 -32.87 -22.92
CA PRO A 439 18.96 -33.44 -23.38
C PRO A 439 18.85 -34.82 -24.02
N ARG A 440 17.63 -35.41 -24.08
CA ARG A 440 17.33 -36.70 -24.73
C ARG A 440 16.18 -36.57 -25.75
N GLY A 441 15.88 -35.35 -26.22
CA GLY A 441 14.62 -35.01 -26.90
C GLY A 441 13.59 -34.44 -25.91
N GLY A 442 12.41 -34.08 -26.43
CA GLY A 442 11.31 -33.51 -25.65
C GLY A 442 11.54 -32.10 -25.13
N PHE A 443 10.68 -31.67 -24.20
CA PHE A 443 10.84 -30.44 -23.45
C PHE A 443 11.12 -30.74 -21.96
N LEU A 444 11.87 -29.85 -21.31
CA LEU A 444 12.31 -29.95 -19.92
C LEU A 444 11.97 -28.64 -19.19
N VAL A 445 11.31 -28.75 -18.05
CA VAL A 445 11.12 -27.67 -17.07
C VAL A 445 11.80 -28.11 -15.77
N GLU A 446 12.78 -27.36 -15.29
CA GLU A 446 13.40 -27.54 -13.98
C GLU A 446 13.22 -26.27 -13.15
N ALA A 447 12.67 -26.40 -11.95
CA ALA A 447 12.60 -25.32 -10.98
C ALA A 447 13.31 -25.72 -9.69
N ARG A 448 14.12 -24.81 -9.17
CA ARG A 448 14.89 -24.95 -7.93
C ARG A 448 14.41 -23.90 -6.94
N LEU A 449 13.95 -24.32 -5.77
CA LEU A 449 13.51 -23.46 -4.69
C LEU A 449 14.43 -23.65 -3.47
N PRO A 450 14.68 -22.63 -2.64
CA PRO A 450 15.34 -22.84 -1.36
C PRO A 450 14.51 -23.80 -0.49
N TRP A 451 15.18 -24.75 0.18
CA TRP A 451 14.51 -25.75 1.00
C TRP A 451 14.13 -25.19 2.37
N GLU A 452 12.83 -25.12 2.64
CA GLU A 452 12.26 -24.83 3.95
C GLU A 452 11.41 -26.02 4.41
N ALA A 453 11.73 -26.59 5.56
CA ALA A 453 10.95 -27.67 6.15
C ALA A 453 9.73 -27.13 6.92
N ARG A 454 8.66 -27.92 6.96
CA ARG A 454 7.41 -27.62 7.66
C ARG A 454 7.66 -27.50 9.15
N GLY A 455 7.59 -26.29 9.69
CA GLY A 455 7.89 -25.99 11.09
C GLY A 455 9.29 -25.44 11.35
N ALA A 456 10.13 -25.26 10.32
CA ALA A 456 11.32 -24.44 10.40
C ALA A 456 10.93 -22.95 10.45
N VAL A 457 10.45 -22.50 11.61
CA VAL A 457 10.49 -21.09 11.97
C VAL A 457 11.97 -20.72 12.03
N GLY A 458 12.44 -19.92 11.08
CA GLY A 458 13.79 -19.36 11.14
C GLY A 458 13.94 -18.56 12.44
N PRO A 459 15.16 -18.45 13.01
CA PRO A 459 15.35 -17.58 14.15
C PRO A 459 14.97 -16.15 13.72
N ASP A 460 13.93 -15.60 14.35
CA ASP A 460 13.69 -14.16 14.33
C ASP A 460 14.99 -13.47 14.76
N GLU A 461 15.34 -12.38 14.07
CA GLU A 461 16.40 -11.49 14.53
C GLU A 461 15.97 -10.85 15.85
N ASP A 462 16.27 -11.50 16.97
CA ASP A 462 16.09 -10.96 18.31
C ASP A 462 17.06 -9.77 18.48
N PRO A 463 16.57 -8.51 18.52
CA PRO A 463 17.43 -7.33 18.48
C PRO A 463 17.98 -7.00 19.87
N THR A 464 18.31 -8.03 20.67
CA THR A 464 18.55 -7.92 22.11
C THR A 464 19.55 -8.92 22.68
N THR A 465 20.80 -8.93 22.19
CA THR A 465 22.05 -9.28 22.91
C THR A 465 23.23 -9.13 21.93
N ASP A 466 24.47 -8.81 22.31
CA ASP A 466 25.05 -8.46 23.61
C ASP A 466 26.14 -7.38 23.38
N ARG A 467 26.33 -6.45 24.33
CA ARG A 467 27.47 -5.52 24.28
C ARG A 467 28.57 -6.05 25.17
N THR A 468 29.59 -6.62 24.54
CA THR A 468 30.85 -7.02 25.19
C THR A 468 31.35 -5.93 26.14
N PRO A 469 31.53 -6.21 27.44
CA PRO A 469 32.39 -5.38 28.29
C PRO A 469 33.82 -5.59 27.80
N ALA A 470 34.49 -4.52 27.39
CA ALA A 470 35.91 -4.60 27.05
C ALA A 470 36.74 -4.74 28.33
N ASP A 471 37.66 -5.70 28.34
CA ASP A 471 38.67 -5.83 29.39
C ASP A 471 39.49 -4.54 29.50
N GLN A 472 39.65 -4.05 30.72
CA GLN A 472 40.72 -3.13 31.11
C GLN A 472 41.33 -3.61 32.43
N GLU A 473 42.26 -4.55 32.34
CA GLU A 473 43.43 -4.56 33.21
C GLU A 473 44.51 -3.72 32.47
N ASN A 474 44.87 -2.53 32.94
CA ASN A 474 45.67 -2.19 34.13
C ASN A 474 47.19 -2.27 33.85
N PRO A 475 47.97 -1.32 34.40
CA PRO A 475 49.08 -1.69 35.27
C PRO A 475 49.01 -1.06 36.67
#